data_AF-A0A4Q2RJ24-F1
#
_entry.id   AF-A0A4Q2RJ24-F1
#
_cell.length_a   1.000
_cell.length_b   1.000
_cell.length_c   1.000
_cell.angle_alpha   90.00
_cell.angle_beta   90.00
_cell.angle_gamma   90.00
#
_symmetry.space_group_name_H-M   'P 1'
#
loop_
_entity.id
_entity.type
_entity.pdbx_description
1 polymer ?
#
loop_
_entity_poly.entity_id
_entity_poly.type
_entity_poly.pdbx_seq_one_letter_code
_entity_poly.pdbx_strand_id
1 'polypeptide(L)'
;MQLRYVYSELGQGLRRNLSMHLAVILTLFVSLTLVGMGVLFQQQATKAAEQWGNQLQITVFLCRNGDSNPVCPSSVTDAQKTDIEAVVRDNPEVADYHFESSETALDKAKELYGEELFSGDNPAITAEDMPQTIWITLEDPEQFEGITSAVQGLDGVSRVQDMRKVIAPILGALSMLQWVALVTAAVLVFAALLLVANTIRLAAFARRKEIGIMRLVGASTLYIALPFLLEALVTAIIGVVLAGGALAAVQQFGIEGRGDDTLKFIPWIGWDEFGLALLAVGVLGPLLTLLPTLVLTRKYLKV
;
A
#
# COMPACT_ATOMS: atom_id res chain seq x y z
N MET A 1 -22.53 -21.01 -38.30
CA MET A 1 -21.93 -20.11 -39.31
C MET A 1 -21.71 -18.67 -38.80
N GLN A 2 -22.52 -18.12 -37.89
CA GLN A 2 -22.35 -16.74 -37.40
C GLN A 2 -21.11 -16.49 -36.51
N LEU A 3 -20.75 -17.42 -35.61
CA LEU A 3 -19.57 -17.26 -34.73
C LEU A 3 -18.24 -17.16 -35.50
N ARG A 4 -18.06 -17.99 -36.54
CA ARG A 4 -16.81 -18.04 -37.32
C ARG A 4 -16.59 -16.74 -38.12
N TYR A 5 -17.68 -16.11 -38.57
CA TYR A 5 -17.66 -14.80 -39.22
C TYR A 5 -17.28 -13.69 -38.23
N VAL A 6 -17.89 -13.69 -37.04
CA VAL A 6 -17.57 -12.73 -35.96
C VAL A 6 -16.10 -12.82 -35.56
N TYR A 7 -15.54 -14.02 -35.37
CA TYR A 7 -14.12 -14.18 -35.04
C TYR A 7 -13.17 -13.72 -36.16
N SER A 8 -13.50 -13.98 -37.43
CA SER A 8 -12.69 -13.51 -38.56
C SER A 8 -12.72 -11.98 -38.71
N GLU A 9 -13.87 -11.35 -38.48
CA GLU A 9 -14.00 -9.88 -38.49
C GLU A 9 -13.26 -9.25 -37.32
N LEU A 10 -13.31 -9.85 -36.13
CA LEU A 10 -12.53 -9.39 -34.97
C LEU A 10 -11.03 -9.44 -35.25
N GLY A 11 -10.54 -10.55 -35.80
CA GLY A 11 -9.12 -10.70 -36.14
C GLY A 11 -8.65 -9.70 -37.19
N GLN A 12 -9.46 -9.45 -38.23
CA GLN A 12 -9.14 -8.42 -39.24
C GLN A 12 -9.25 -7.00 -38.67
N GLY A 13 -10.24 -6.71 -37.81
CA GLY A 13 -10.40 -5.42 -37.13
C GLY A 13 -9.20 -5.07 -36.24
N LEU A 14 -8.79 -6.02 -35.39
CA LEU A 14 -7.61 -5.90 -34.53
C LEU A 14 -6.32 -5.67 -35.32
N ARG A 15 -6.12 -6.39 -36.44
CA ARG A 15 -4.94 -6.20 -37.29
C ARG A 15 -4.92 -4.84 -37.99
N ARG A 16 -6.07 -4.37 -38.47
CA ARG A 16 -6.14 -3.11 -39.23
C ARG A 16 -5.92 -1.88 -38.35
N ASN A 17 -6.31 -1.94 -37.08
CA ASN A 17 -6.18 -0.86 -36.10
C ASN A 17 -5.20 -1.20 -34.96
N LEU A 18 -4.20 -2.03 -35.25
CA LEU A 18 -3.33 -2.61 -34.22
C LEU A 18 -2.66 -1.57 -33.32
N SER A 19 -2.21 -0.44 -33.89
CA SER A 19 -1.58 0.65 -33.15
C SER A 19 -2.52 1.29 -32.12
N MET A 20 -3.79 1.49 -32.47
CA MET A 20 -4.80 2.05 -31.57
C MET A 20 -5.12 1.09 -30.43
N HIS A 21 -5.29 -0.21 -30.72
CA HIS A 21 -5.53 -1.21 -29.68
C HIS A 21 -4.31 -1.36 -28.77
N LEU A 22 -3.09 -1.36 -29.32
CA LEU A 22 -1.84 -1.38 -28.53
C LEU A 22 -1.76 -0.18 -27.57
N ALA A 23 -2.09 1.02 -28.03
CA ALA A 23 -2.10 2.21 -27.18
C ALA A 23 -3.10 2.09 -26.02
N VAL A 24 -4.31 1.56 -26.29
CA VAL A 24 -5.32 1.31 -25.24
C VAL A 24 -4.87 0.21 -24.28
N ILE A 25 -4.29 -0.89 -24.79
CA ILE A 25 -3.76 -1.97 -23.95
C ILE A 25 -2.66 -1.45 -23.03
N LEU A 26 -1.71 -0.67 -23.56
CA LEU A 26 -0.58 -0.13 -22.78
C LEU A 26 -1.07 0.83 -21.69
N THR A 27 -1.98 1.75 -22.03
CA THR A 27 -2.54 2.69 -21.05
C THR A 27 -3.35 1.99 -19.97
N LEU A 28 -4.17 1.01 -20.34
CA LEU A 28 -4.88 0.16 -19.38
C LEU A 28 -3.92 -0.63 -18.50
N PHE A 29 -2.92 -1.28 -19.09
CA PHE A 29 -1.89 -2.02 -18.38
C PHE A 29 -1.22 -1.17 -17.30
N VAL A 30 -0.70 0.02 -17.66
CA VAL A 30 -0.04 0.91 -16.69
C VAL A 30 -1.01 1.39 -15.63
N SER A 31 -2.21 1.83 -16.00
CA SER A 31 -3.21 2.33 -15.04
C SER A 31 -3.65 1.26 -14.04
N LEU A 32 -3.96 0.04 -14.51
CA LEU A 32 -4.40 -1.07 -13.66
C LEU A 32 -3.26 -1.58 -12.77
N THR A 33 -2.02 -1.58 -13.28
CA THR A 33 -0.84 -1.93 -12.48
C THR A 33 -0.66 -0.94 -11.33
N LEU A 34 -0.80 0.38 -11.58
CA LEU A 34 -0.72 1.39 -10.52
C LEU A 34 -1.84 1.24 -9.48
N VAL A 35 -3.07 0.97 -9.91
CA VAL A 35 -4.18 0.69 -8.98
C VAL A 35 -3.89 -0.56 -8.15
N GLY A 36 -3.48 -1.66 -8.79
CA GLY A 36 -3.15 -2.90 -8.10
C GLY A 36 -1.99 -2.74 -7.12
N MET A 37 -0.94 -2.01 -7.49
CA MET A 37 0.15 -1.65 -6.59
C MET A 37 -0.36 -0.83 -5.40
N GLY A 38 -1.25 0.13 -5.61
CA GLY A 38 -1.86 0.91 -4.52
C GLY A 38 -2.65 0.02 -3.54
N VAL A 39 -3.37 -0.98 -4.05
CA VAL A 39 -4.11 -1.96 -3.21
C VAL A 39 -3.15 -2.86 -2.44
N LEU A 40 -2.11 -3.40 -3.09
CA LEU A 40 -1.07 -4.21 -2.40
C LEU A 40 -0.34 -3.39 -1.35
N PHE A 41 0.01 -2.14 -1.67
CA PHE A 41 0.68 -1.24 -0.76
C PHE A 41 -0.18 -0.94 0.47
N GLN A 42 -1.47 -0.68 0.27
CA GLN A 42 -2.41 -0.50 1.38
C GLN A 42 -2.48 -1.75 2.28
N GLN A 43 -2.56 -2.94 1.69
CA GLN A 43 -2.58 -4.18 2.45
C GLN A 43 -1.27 -4.41 3.22
N GLN A 44 -0.12 -4.12 2.60
CA GLN A 44 1.18 -4.18 3.27
C GLN A 44 1.29 -3.18 4.42
N ALA A 45 0.75 -1.97 4.25
CA ALA A 45 0.71 -0.96 5.29
C ALA A 45 -0.20 -1.41 6.46
N THR A 46 -1.38 -1.96 6.18
CA THR A 46 -2.27 -2.49 7.22
C THR A 46 -1.62 -3.65 7.99
N LYS A 47 -1.02 -4.62 7.28
CA LYS A 47 -0.35 -5.77 7.92
C LYS A 47 0.85 -5.36 8.75
N ALA A 48 1.65 -4.41 8.24
CA ALA A 48 2.75 -3.82 8.99
C ALA A 48 2.24 -3.05 10.22
N ALA A 49 1.13 -2.32 10.09
CA ALA A 49 0.52 -1.59 11.19
C ALA A 49 -0.12 -2.52 12.25
N GLU A 50 -0.64 -3.69 11.90
CA GLU A 50 -1.16 -4.65 12.88
C GLU A 50 -0.02 -5.31 13.67
N GLN A 51 1.05 -5.71 12.98
CA GLN A 51 2.19 -6.35 13.65
C GLN A 51 3.04 -5.36 14.45
N TRP A 52 3.30 -4.18 13.89
CA TRP A 52 4.09 -3.16 14.54
C TRP A 52 3.26 -2.24 15.40
N GLY A 53 1.97 -2.06 15.17
CA GLY A 53 1.09 -1.25 16.04
C GLY A 53 1.07 -1.76 17.48
N ASN A 54 1.09 -3.08 17.66
CA ASN A 54 1.30 -3.71 18.97
C ASN A 54 2.71 -3.51 19.56
N GLN A 55 3.68 -3.11 18.73
CA GLN A 55 5.07 -2.84 19.10
C GLN A 55 5.44 -1.35 19.08
N LEU A 56 4.55 -0.46 18.58
CA LEU A 56 4.71 0.99 18.54
C LEU A 56 4.41 1.52 19.94
N GLN A 57 5.32 1.17 20.85
CA GLN A 57 5.24 1.49 22.25
C GLN A 57 5.74 2.91 22.49
N ILE A 58 5.19 3.54 23.52
CA ILE A 58 5.83 4.71 24.12
C ILE A 58 6.92 4.18 25.04
N THR A 59 8.14 4.66 24.83
CA THR A 59 9.26 4.33 25.69
C THR A 59 9.51 5.48 26.65
N VAL A 60 9.32 5.23 27.94
CA VAL A 60 9.66 6.16 29.02
C VAL A 60 11.05 5.80 29.52
N PHE A 61 12.03 6.64 29.23
CA PHE A 61 13.39 6.49 29.72
C PHE A 61 13.49 7.09 31.12
N LEU A 62 13.98 6.29 32.07
CA LEU A 62 14.17 6.72 33.45
C LEU A 62 15.54 7.40 33.62
N CYS A 63 15.64 8.24 34.65
CA CYS A 63 16.87 8.95 34.99
C CYS A 63 18.04 7.99 35.27
N ARG A 64 19.21 8.35 34.75
CA ARG A 64 20.49 7.63 34.94
C ARG A 64 21.54 8.56 35.54
N ASN A 65 22.58 7.98 36.14
CA ASN A 65 23.74 8.76 36.56
C ASN A 65 24.44 9.38 35.34
N GLY A 66 24.68 10.70 35.38
CA GLY A 66 25.27 11.43 34.26
C GLY A 66 24.30 11.71 33.11
N ASP A 67 22.99 11.63 33.35
CA ASP A 67 21.99 12.02 32.35
C ASP A 67 22.13 13.51 31.97
N SER A 68 21.97 13.81 30.67
CA SER A 68 21.99 15.16 30.14
C SER A 68 20.77 16.01 30.51
N ASN A 69 19.68 15.40 30.99
CA ASN A 69 18.47 16.10 31.38
C ASN A 69 18.62 16.73 32.79
N PRO A 70 18.46 18.06 32.93
CA PRO A 70 18.53 18.75 34.23
C PRO A 70 17.56 18.23 35.31
N VAL A 71 16.46 17.58 34.91
CA VAL A 71 15.46 16.98 35.81
C VAL A 71 16.00 15.68 36.47
N CYS A 72 17.10 15.13 35.98
CA CYS A 72 17.71 13.89 36.45
C CYS A 72 19.06 14.13 37.16
N PRO A 73 19.07 14.56 38.44
CA PRO A 73 20.31 14.77 39.20
C PRO A 73 21.03 13.46 39.58
N SER A 74 20.29 12.35 39.62
CA SER A 74 20.79 11.02 39.96
C SER A 74 19.97 9.94 39.24
N SER A 75 20.43 8.69 39.28
CA SER A 75 19.63 7.55 38.87
C SER A 75 18.26 7.50 39.56
N VAL A 76 17.25 6.99 38.85
CA VAL A 76 15.89 6.81 39.37
C VAL A 76 15.88 5.99 40.66
N THR A 77 15.05 6.39 41.62
CA THR A 77 14.85 5.66 42.88
C THR A 77 13.67 4.69 42.78
N ASP A 78 13.64 3.65 43.63
CA ASP A 78 12.52 2.69 43.65
C ASP A 78 11.17 3.34 43.96
N ALA A 79 11.17 4.40 44.77
CA ALA A 79 9.97 5.18 45.07
C ALA A 79 9.44 5.91 43.82
N GLN A 80 10.31 6.63 43.12
CA GLN A 80 9.96 7.31 41.85
C GLN A 80 9.49 6.31 40.79
N LYS A 81 10.16 5.16 40.69
CA LYS A 81 9.75 4.10 39.77
C LYS A 81 8.33 3.60 40.07
N THR A 82 8.01 3.38 41.35
CA THR A 82 6.68 2.95 41.78
C THR A 82 5.61 3.99 41.45
N ASP A 83 5.92 5.28 41.63
CA ASP A 83 5.01 6.38 41.31
C ASP A 83 4.76 6.49 39.80
N ILE A 84 5.80 6.36 38.97
CA ILE A 84 5.67 6.37 37.50
C ILE A 84 4.85 5.15 37.04
N GLU A 85 5.13 3.96 37.56
CA GLU A 85 4.37 2.75 37.22
C GLU A 85 2.90 2.86 37.63
N ALA A 86 2.59 3.54 38.74
CA ALA A 86 1.20 3.79 39.14
C ALA A 86 0.48 4.70 38.13
N VAL A 87 1.12 5.77 37.67
CA VAL A 87 0.55 6.67 36.65
C VAL A 87 0.32 5.94 35.32
N VAL A 88 1.24 5.07 34.91
CA VAL A 88 1.11 4.26 33.69
C VAL A 88 -0.04 3.26 33.81
N ARG A 89 -0.10 2.50 34.92
CA ARG A 89 -1.11 1.47 35.14
C ARG A 89 -2.52 2.03 35.26
N ASP A 90 -2.67 3.20 35.88
CA ASP A 90 -3.99 3.79 36.15
C ASP A 90 -4.51 4.62 34.96
N ASN A 91 -3.73 4.74 33.88
CA ASN A 91 -4.12 5.49 32.68
C ASN A 91 -4.97 4.63 31.72
N PRO A 92 -6.16 5.11 31.31
CA PRO A 92 -7.06 4.35 30.44
C PRO A 92 -6.54 4.16 29.00
N GLU A 93 -5.53 4.90 28.56
CA GLU A 93 -4.93 4.74 27.23
C GLU A 93 -3.97 3.54 27.16
N VAL A 94 -3.61 2.95 28.31
CA VAL A 94 -2.60 1.89 28.42
C VAL A 94 -3.26 0.51 28.39
N ALA A 95 -2.91 -0.29 27.38
CA ALA A 95 -3.32 -1.70 27.28
C ALA A 95 -2.42 -2.62 28.10
N ASP A 96 -1.11 -2.38 28.07
CA ASP A 96 -0.11 -3.18 28.77
C ASP A 96 1.17 -2.37 28.98
N TYR A 97 1.98 -2.74 29.98
CA TYR A 97 3.29 -2.14 30.19
C TYR A 97 4.28 -3.15 30.75
N HIS A 98 5.55 -2.97 30.41
CA HIS A 98 6.64 -3.75 31.02
C HIS A 98 7.86 -2.89 31.31
N PHE A 99 8.59 -3.29 32.34
CA PHE A 99 9.84 -2.66 32.73
C PHE A 99 11.01 -3.42 32.11
N GLU A 100 11.97 -2.68 31.57
CA GLU A 100 13.23 -3.19 31.06
C GLU A 100 14.38 -2.60 31.86
N SER A 101 15.20 -3.51 32.42
CA SER A 101 16.39 -3.12 33.17
C SER A 101 17.52 -2.72 32.23
N SER A 102 18.49 -1.97 32.76
CA SER A 102 19.68 -1.59 32.03
C SER A 102 20.51 -2.79 31.53
N GLU A 103 20.48 -3.91 32.25
CA GLU A 103 21.14 -5.17 31.85
C GLU A 103 20.44 -5.78 30.63
N THR A 104 19.11 -5.88 30.67
CA THR A 104 18.31 -6.38 29.54
C THR A 104 18.47 -5.48 28.30
N ALA A 105 18.50 -4.16 28.50
CA ALA A 105 18.76 -3.21 27.42
C ALA A 105 20.16 -3.41 26.79
N LEU A 106 21.19 -3.68 27.61
CA LEU A 106 22.54 -3.99 27.13
C LEU A 106 22.57 -5.30 26.34
N ASP A 107 21.91 -6.33 26.82
CA ASP A 107 21.87 -7.64 26.13
C ASP A 107 21.17 -7.54 24.76
N LYS A 108 20.06 -6.80 24.66
CA LYS A 108 19.42 -6.50 23.37
C LYS A 108 20.32 -5.69 22.44
N ALA A 109 21.09 -4.72 22.97
CA ALA A 109 22.03 -3.95 22.17
C ALA A 109 23.17 -4.82 21.60
N LYS A 110 23.67 -5.77 22.40
CA LYS A 110 24.66 -6.77 21.94
C LYS A 110 24.11 -7.65 20.83
N GLU A 111 22.86 -8.08 20.93
CA GLU A 111 22.20 -8.89 19.90
C GLU A 111 22.05 -8.12 18.58
N LEU A 112 21.70 -6.83 18.64
CA LEU A 112 21.45 -6.00 17.46
C LEU A 112 22.72 -5.50 16.76
N TYR A 113 23.75 -5.14 17.52
CA TYR A 113 24.95 -4.47 17.00
C TYR A 113 26.23 -5.33 17.08
N GLY A 114 26.14 -6.54 17.63
CA GLY A 114 27.25 -7.46 17.83
C GLY A 114 28.01 -7.23 19.14
N GLU A 115 28.44 -8.32 19.79
CA GLU A 115 29.10 -8.29 21.11
C GLU A 115 30.46 -7.56 21.13
N GLU A 116 31.13 -7.45 19.98
CA GLU A 116 32.47 -6.87 19.86
C GLU A 116 32.54 -5.39 20.29
N LEU A 117 31.43 -4.65 20.18
CA LEU A 117 31.33 -3.24 20.58
C LEU A 117 31.12 -3.06 22.10
N PHE A 118 30.66 -4.09 22.79
CA PHE A 118 30.22 -4.04 24.19
C PHE A 118 31.05 -4.94 25.11
N SER A 119 32.11 -5.58 24.59
CA SER A 119 32.94 -6.56 25.31
C SER A 119 34.43 -6.21 25.22
N GLY A 120 35.20 -6.50 26.28
CA GLY A 120 36.65 -6.24 26.35
C GLY A 120 37.07 -5.38 27.54
N ASP A 121 38.36 -5.01 27.62
CA ASP A 121 38.92 -4.24 28.75
C ASP A 121 38.42 -2.79 28.82
N ASN A 122 37.84 -2.26 27.73
CA ASN A 122 37.26 -0.92 27.67
C ASN A 122 36.03 -0.88 26.75
N PRO A 123 34.87 -1.39 27.20
CA PRO A 123 33.65 -1.43 26.39
C PRO A 123 33.16 0.00 26.06
N ALA A 124 32.55 0.18 24.90
CA ALA A 124 32.05 1.49 24.47
C ALA A 124 30.86 1.97 25.33
N ILE A 125 30.04 1.04 25.83
CA ILE A 125 28.84 1.27 26.63
C ILE A 125 28.74 0.13 27.65
N THR A 126 28.49 0.45 28.93
CA THR A 126 28.24 -0.54 29.99
C THR A 126 26.76 -0.63 30.36
N ALA A 127 26.38 -1.58 31.23
CA ALA A 127 25.01 -1.64 31.73
C ALA A 127 24.64 -0.37 32.51
N GLU A 128 25.58 0.21 33.26
CA GLU A 128 25.37 1.50 33.95
C GLU A 128 25.18 2.67 32.98
N ASP A 129 25.54 2.48 31.71
CA ASP A 129 25.31 3.45 30.65
C ASP A 129 23.95 3.33 29.95
N MET A 130 23.27 2.19 30.16
CA MET A 130 21.95 1.95 29.60
C MET A 130 20.88 2.53 30.54
N PRO A 131 19.96 3.38 30.03
CA PRO A 131 18.82 3.82 30.81
C PRO A 131 17.88 2.65 31.07
N GLN A 132 17.25 2.65 32.24
CA GLN A 132 16.09 1.79 32.48
C GLN A 132 14.89 2.37 31.73
N THR A 133 14.03 1.50 31.21
CA THR A 133 12.91 1.90 30.35
C THR A 133 11.60 1.27 30.81
N ILE A 134 10.52 2.04 30.75
CA ILE A 134 9.16 1.51 30.83
C ILE A 134 8.57 1.59 29.43
N TRP A 135 8.21 0.43 28.91
CA TRP A 135 7.61 0.26 27.60
C TRP A 135 6.10 0.16 27.76
N ILE A 136 5.38 1.08 27.12
CA ILE A 136 3.93 1.23 27.25
C ILE A 136 3.28 0.87 25.92
N THR A 137 2.41 -0.12 25.94
CA THR A 137 1.53 -0.49 24.83
C THR A 137 0.18 0.19 25.02
N LEU A 138 -0.28 0.90 24.00
CA LEU A 138 -1.55 1.63 24.05
C LEU A 138 -2.73 0.76 23.62
N GLU A 139 -3.92 1.04 24.14
CA GLU A 139 -5.16 0.45 23.60
C GLU A 139 -5.42 0.92 22.17
N ASP A 140 -5.24 2.22 21.93
CA ASP A 140 -5.37 2.85 20.62
C ASP A 140 -4.03 3.52 20.25
N PRO A 141 -3.32 3.03 19.21
CA PRO A 141 -2.09 3.64 18.72
C PRO A 141 -2.25 5.08 18.22
N GLU A 142 -3.46 5.61 18.04
CA GLU A 142 -3.70 7.02 17.71
C GLU A 142 -3.87 7.91 18.95
N GLN A 143 -4.16 7.33 20.12
CA GLN A 143 -4.38 8.04 21.38
C GLN A 143 -3.19 7.87 22.32
N PHE A 144 -2.27 8.84 22.28
CA PHE A 144 -1.02 8.78 23.05
C PHE A 144 -0.67 10.07 23.79
N GLU A 145 -1.32 11.19 23.44
CA GLU A 145 -1.01 12.49 24.04
C GLU A 145 -1.34 12.53 25.53
N GLY A 146 -2.36 11.79 25.98
CA GLY A 146 -2.76 11.75 27.38
C GLY A 146 -1.69 11.10 28.26
N ILE A 147 -1.30 9.86 27.95
CA ILE A 147 -0.25 9.17 28.72
C ILE A 147 1.11 9.85 28.57
N THR A 148 1.49 10.32 27.38
CA THR A 148 2.78 11.02 27.21
C THR A 148 2.84 12.29 28.04
N SER A 149 1.76 13.07 28.09
CA SER A 149 1.71 14.27 28.94
C SER A 149 1.65 13.93 30.43
N ALA A 150 1.02 12.82 30.81
CA ALA A 150 0.91 12.38 32.20
C ALA A 150 2.25 11.90 32.78
N VAL A 151 3.09 11.26 31.96
CA VAL A 151 4.42 10.78 32.39
C VAL A 151 5.53 11.80 32.15
N GLN A 152 5.33 12.74 31.21
CA GLN A 152 6.33 13.74 30.88
C GLN A 152 6.45 14.78 32.01
N GLY A 153 7.63 14.86 32.61
CA GLY A 153 7.92 15.79 33.71
C GLY A 153 7.71 15.20 35.10
N LEU A 154 7.37 13.91 35.23
CA LEU A 154 7.45 13.21 36.50
C LEU A 154 8.90 13.10 36.98
N ASP A 155 9.09 13.19 38.30
CA ASP A 155 10.40 12.98 38.91
C ASP A 155 10.90 11.57 38.64
N GLY A 156 12.11 11.43 38.09
CA GLY A 156 12.67 10.14 37.70
C GLY A 156 12.47 9.79 36.22
N VAL A 157 11.74 10.60 35.44
CA VAL A 157 11.61 10.45 33.98
C VAL A 157 12.62 11.37 33.27
N SER A 158 13.54 10.76 32.52
CA SER A 158 14.51 11.47 31.68
C SER A 158 13.87 11.94 30.38
N ARG A 159 13.21 11.05 29.64
CA ARG A 159 12.54 11.44 28.38
C ARG A 159 11.48 10.45 28.01
N VAL A 160 10.43 10.94 27.37
CA VAL A 160 9.40 10.13 26.76
C VAL A 160 9.66 10.13 25.26
N GLN A 161 9.94 8.96 24.70
CA GLN A 161 10.12 8.79 23.26
C GLN A 161 8.91 8.10 22.67
N ASP A 162 8.31 8.77 21.70
CA ASP A 162 7.28 8.18 20.87
C ASP A 162 7.92 7.70 19.56
N MET A 163 8.03 6.38 19.40
CA MET A 163 8.63 5.78 18.21
C MET A 163 7.89 6.18 16.92
N ARG A 164 6.59 6.50 17.02
CA ARG A 164 5.81 7.00 15.86
C ARG A 164 6.34 8.31 15.33
N LYS A 165 6.81 9.25 16.17
CA LYS A 165 7.36 10.53 15.69
C LYS A 165 8.62 10.35 14.85
N VAL A 166 9.36 9.27 15.07
CA VAL A 166 10.56 8.92 14.29
C VAL A 166 10.17 8.35 12.93
N ILE A 167 9.12 7.52 12.87
CA ILE A 167 8.69 6.82 11.65
C ILE A 167 7.67 7.64 10.85
N ALA A 168 6.97 8.59 11.47
CA ALA A 168 5.92 9.41 10.87
C ALA A 168 6.35 10.14 9.58
N PRO A 169 7.55 10.74 9.47
CA PRO A 169 7.99 11.34 8.20
C PRO A 169 8.11 10.31 7.07
N ILE A 170 8.53 9.08 7.38
CA ILE A 170 8.66 7.99 6.41
C ILE A 170 7.27 7.54 5.97
N LEU A 171 6.35 7.31 6.92
CA LEU A 171 4.96 6.94 6.62
C LEU A 171 4.25 8.02 5.82
N GLY A 172 4.49 9.30 6.15
CA GLY A 172 3.96 10.44 5.41
C GLY A 172 4.46 10.48 3.97
N ALA A 173 5.76 10.26 3.75
CA ALA A 173 6.35 10.19 2.41
C ALA A 173 5.78 9.02 1.59
N LEU A 174 5.60 7.86 2.22
CA LEU A 174 4.98 6.68 1.61
C LEU A 174 3.51 6.94 1.24
N SER A 175 2.73 7.55 2.13
CA SER A 175 1.35 7.94 1.87
C SER A 175 1.25 8.95 0.72
N MET A 176 2.17 9.92 0.67
CA MET A 176 2.24 10.88 -0.43
C MET A 176 2.53 10.18 -1.78
N LEU A 177 3.45 9.22 -1.79
CA LEU A 177 3.77 8.44 -2.99
C LEU A 177 2.56 7.61 -3.45
N GLN A 178 1.84 6.99 -2.52
CA GLN A 178 0.60 6.26 -2.80
C GLN A 178 -0.46 7.19 -3.41
N TRP A 179 -0.65 8.39 -2.85
CA TRP A 179 -1.57 9.38 -3.40
C TRP A 179 -1.19 9.81 -4.81
N VAL A 180 0.09 10.07 -5.07
CA VAL A 180 0.59 10.41 -6.41
C VAL A 180 0.32 9.26 -7.39
N ALA A 181 0.55 8.02 -6.97
CA ALA A 181 0.29 6.84 -7.80
C ALA A 181 -1.21 6.71 -8.13
N LEU A 182 -2.10 6.90 -7.15
CA LEU A 182 -3.56 6.85 -7.34
C LEU A 182 -4.07 7.97 -8.26
N VAL A 183 -3.59 9.20 -8.07
CA VAL A 183 -3.94 10.34 -8.94
C VAL A 183 -3.46 10.08 -10.37
N THR A 184 -2.23 9.58 -10.53
CA THR A 184 -1.67 9.23 -11.84
C THR A 184 -2.49 8.13 -12.50
N ALA A 185 -2.87 7.10 -11.75
CA ALA A 185 -3.73 6.03 -12.24
C ALA A 185 -5.09 6.56 -12.70
N ALA A 186 -5.72 7.46 -11.94
CA ALA A 186 -6.99 8.08 -12.31
C ALA A 186 -6.89 8.88 -13.61
N VAL A 187 -5.82 9.65 -13.80
CA VAL A 187 -5.56 10.39 -15.05
C VAL A 187 -5.36 9.44 -16.23
N LEU A 188 -4.61 8.35 -16.04
CA LEU A 188 -4.39 7.34 -17.07
C LEU A 188 -5.68 6.59 -17.44
N VAL A 189 -6.53 6.27 -16.47
CA VAL A 189 -7.86 5.71 -16.72
C VAL A 189 -8.66 6.69 -17.56
N PHE A 190 -8.68 7.98 -17.21
CA PHE A 190 -9.38 9.00 -18.00
C PHE A 190 -8.81 9.12 -19.42
N ALA A 191 -7.49 9.07 -19.59
CA ALA A 191 -6.85 9.05 -20.90
C ALA A 191 -7.27 7.81 -21.72
N ALA A 192 -7.31 6.63 -21.10
CA ALA A 192 -7.79 5.40 -21.73
C ALA A 192 -9.25 5.52 -22.19
N LEU A 193 -10.12 6.15 -21.37
CA LEU A 193 -11.51 6.43 -21.76
C LEU A 193 -11.60 7.30 -23.02
N LEU A 194 -10.78 8.35 -23.11
CA LEU A 194 -10.73 9.23 -24.29
C LEU A 194 -10.21 8.49 -25.52
N LEU A 195 -9.18 7.65 -25.37
CA LEU A 195 -8.64 6.81 -26.44
C LEU A 195 -9.70 5.83 -26.96
N VAL A 196 -10.43 5.16 -26.06
CA VAL A 196 -11.53 4.26 -26.41
C VAL A 196 -12.62 5.03 -27.14
N ALA A 197 -13.01 6.21 -26.64
CA ALA A 197 -14.02 7.04 -27.28
C ALA A 197 -13.65 7.46 -28.71
N ASN A 198 -12.40 7.89 -28.90
CA ASN A 198 -11.91 8.28 -30.21
C ASN A 198 -11.82 7.08 -31.16
N THR A 199 -11.38 5.93 -30.65
CA THR A 199 -11.31 4.67 -31.41
C THR A 199 -12.69 4.24 -31.89
N ILE A 200 -13.71 4.25 -31.01
CA ILE A 200 -15.08 3.92 -31.37
C ILE A 200 -15.62 4.90 -32.42
N ARG A 201 -15.40 6.20 -32.24
CA ARG A 201 -15.85 7.22 -33.19
C ARG A 201 -15.25 6.98 -34.58
N LEU A 202 -13.95 6.74 -34.65
CA LEU A 202 -13.24 6.52 -35.91
C LEU A 202 -13.68 5.21 -36.58
N ALA A 203 -13.83 4.14 -35.79
CA ALA A 203 -14.23 2.83 -36.28
C ALA A 203 -15.71 2.83 -36.75
N ALA A 204 -16.61 3.52 -36.05
CA ALA A 204 -17.99 3.71 -36.48
C ALA A 204 -18.08 4.52 -37.77
N PHE A 205 -17.28 5.58 -37.92
CA PHE A 205 -17.22 6.36 -39.16
C PHE A 205 -16.73 5.52 -40.35
N ALA A 206 -15.70 4.69 -40.14
CA ALA A 206 -15.14 3.82 -41.17
C ALA A 206 -16.15 2.76 -41.66
N ARG A 207 -17.03 2.27 -40.77
CA ARG A 207 -18.06 1.26 -41.07
C ARG A 207 -19.46 1.84 -41.28
N ARG A 208 -19.58 3.16 -41.49
CA ARG A 208 -20.89 3.85 -41.54
C ARG A 208 -21.87 3.27 -42.59
N LYS A 209 -21.35 2.80 -43.73
CA LYS A 209 -22.17 2.20 -44.80
C LYS A 209 -22.75 0.85 -44.37
N GLU A 210 -21.92 0.00 -43.76
CA GLU A 210 -22.33 -1.31 -43.24
C GLU A 210 -23.36 -1.14 -42.10
N ILE A 211 -23.10 -0.20 -41.19
CA ILE A 211 -24.02 0.16 -40.12
C ILE A 211 -25.37 0.65 -40.67
N GLY A 212 -25.36 1.45 -41.74
CA GLY A 212 -26.57 1.90 -42.43
C GLY A 212 -27.38 0.75 -43.02
N ILE A 213 -26.72 -0.22 -43.69
CA ILE A 213 -27.39 -1.41 -44.24
C ILE A 213 -27.97 -2.26 -43.11
N MET A 214 -27.23 -2.50 -42.03
CA MET A 214 -27.70 -3.26 -40.87
C MET A 214 -28.96 -2.61 -40.23
N ARG A 215 -29.03 -1.27 -40.18
CA ARG A 215 -30.22 -0.57 -39.71
C ARG A 215 -31.43 -0.74 -40.63
N LEU A 216 -31.23 -0.69 -41.95
CA LEU A 216 -32.31 -0.84 -42.94
C LEU A 216 -32.97 -2.23 -42.88
N VAL A 217 -32.22 -3.25 -42.49
CA VAL A 217 -32.74 -4.61 -42.28
C VAL A 217 -33.29 -4.85 -40.86
N GLY A 218 -33.38 -3.81 -40.03
CA GLY A 218 -33.97 -3.88 -38.68
C GLY A 218 -33.05 -4.42 -37.59
N ALA A 219 -31.72 -4.41 -37.79
CA ALA A 219 -30.80 -4.87 -36.76
C ALA A 219 -30.86 -3.99 -35.50
N SER A 220 -30.86 -4.63 -34.32
CA SER A 220 -30.87 -3.92 -33.04
C SER A 220 -29.57 -3.15 -32.81
N THR A 221 -29.61 -2.06 -32.04
CA THR A 221 -28.41 -1.27 -31.71
C THR A 221 -27.33 -2.09 -31.02
N LEU A 222 -27.73 -3.09 -30.23
CA LEU A 222 -26.79 -3.98 -29.54
C LEU A 222 -26.06 -4.90 -30.52
N TYR A 223 -26.76 -5.37 -31.57
CA TYR A 223 -26.17 -6.19 -32.62
C TYR A 223 -25.12 -5.40 -33.41
N ILE A 224 -25.41 -4.13 -33.72
CA ILE A 224 -24.48 -3.20 -34.39
C ILE A 224 -23.28 -2.88 -33.49
N ALA A 225 -23.47 -2.80 -32.17
CA ALA A 225 -22.42 -2.48 -31.20
C ALA A 225 -21.54 -3.69 -30.82
N LEU A 226 -22.01 -4.92 -31.08
CA LEU A 226 -21.36 -6.15 -30.63
C LEU A 226 -19.89 -6.28 -31.08
N PRO A 227 -19.50 -5.97 -32.34
CA PRO A 227 -18.10 -6.05 -32.76
C PRO A 227 -17.19 -5.13 -31.94
N PHE A 228 -17.64 -3.91 -31.65
CA PHE A 228 -16.88 -2.94 -30.86
C PHE A 228 -16.77 -3.37 -29.39
N LEU A 229 -17.83 -3.94 -28.82
CA LEU A 229 -17.82 -4.47 -27.46
C LEU A 229 -16.85 -5.65 -27.32
N LEU A 230 -16.79 -6.54 -28.33
CA LEU A 230 -15.86 -7.66 -28.34
C LEU A 230 -14.41 -7.19 -28.52
N GLU A 231 -14.14 -6.21 -29.39
CA GLU A 231 -12.81 -5.60 -29.52
C GLU A 231 -12.36 -4.97 -28.18
N ALA A 232 -13.25 -4.23 -27.52
CA ALA A 232 -12.98 -3.61 -26.22
C ALA A 232 -12.74 -4.66 -25.11
N LEU A 233 -13.55 -5.73 -25.09
CA LEU A 233 -13.40 -6.83 -24.13
C LEU A 233 -12.03 -7.52 -24.27
N VAL A 234 -11.62 -7.85 -25.49
CA VAL A 234 -10.32 -8.49 -25.74
C VAL A 234 -9.18 -7.57 -25.32
N THR A 235 -9.28 -6.28 -25.66
CA THR A 235 -8.29 -5.25 -25.27
C THR A 235 -8.18 -5.17 -23.73
N ALA A 236 -9.31 -5.20 -23.02
CA ALA A 236 -9.37 -5.16 -21.57
C ALA A 236 -8.77 -6.42 -20.93
N ILE A 237 -9.12 -7.60 -21.44
CA ILE A 237 -8.59 -8.88 -20.94
C ILE A 237 -7.07 -8.91 -21.07
N ILE A 238 -6.52 -8.50 -22.22
CA ILE A 238 -5.06 -8.46 -22.41
C ILE A 238 -4.42 -7.47 -21.42
N GLY A 239 -5.00 -6.27 -21.26
CA GLY A 239 -4.50 -5.30 -20.28
C GLY A 239 -4.51 -5.81 -18.84
N VAL A 240 -5.59 -6.48 -18.42
CA VAL A 240 -5.74 -7.11 -17.10
C VAL A 240 -4.72 -8.22 -16.90
N VAL A 241 -4.53 -9.10 -17.88
CA VAL A 241 -3.55 -10.20 -17.80
C VAL A 241 -2.13 -9.65 -17.68
N LEU A 242 -1.78 -8.63 -18.47
CA LEU A 242 -0.48 -7.99 -18.38
C LEU A 242 -0.27 -7.32 -17.02
N ALA A 243 -1.29 -6.62 -16.51
CA ALA A 243 -1.23 -5.96 -15.21
C ALA A 243 -1.09 -6.98 -14.08
N GLY A 244 -1.90 -8.04 -14.09
CA GLY A 244 -1.80 -9.15 -13.14
C GLY A 244 -0.43 -9.83 -13.19
N GLY A 245 0.13 -10.04 -14.39
CA GLY A 245 1.48 -10.57 -14.57
C GLY A 245 2.57 -9.65 -14.03
N ALA A 246 2.45 -8.33 -14.22
CA ALA A 246 3.38 -7.36 -13.66
C ALA A 246 3.30 -7.31 -12.12
N LEU A 247 2.09 -7.35 -11.56
CA LEU A 247 1.90 -7.42 -10.11
C LEU A 247 2.47 -8.72 -9.52
N ALA A 248 2.25 -9.86 -10.18
CA ALA A 248 2.82 -11.14 -9.77
C ALA A 248 4.36 -11.13 -9.84
N ALA A 249 4.94 -10.48 -10.86
CA ALA A 249 6.39 -10.31 -10.95
C ALA A 249 6.93 -9.43 -9.80
N VAL A 250 6.22 -8.36 -9.44
CA VAL A 250 6.58 -7.52 -8.28
C VAL A 250 6.51 -8.32 -6.97
N GLN A 251 5.46 -9.13 -6.79
CA GLN A 251 5.33 -10.01 -5.64
C GLN A 251 6.49 -11.02 -5.55
N GLN A 252 6.75 -11.76 -6.63
CA GLN A 252 7.76 -12.82 -6.64
C GLN A 252 9.19 -12.28 -6.53
N PHE A 253 9.56 -11.28 -7.32
CA PHE A 253 10.95 -10.80 -7.41
C PHE A 253 11.26 -9.63 -6.47
N GLY A 254 10.25 -8.84 -6.12
CA GLY A 254 10.40 -7.70 -5.21
C GLY A 254 10.26 -8.11 -3.76
N ILE A 255 9.18 -8.83 -3.42
CA ILE A 255 8.83 -9.14 -2.04
C ILE A 255 9.49 -10.44 -1.59
N GLU A 256 9.18 -11.57 -2.21
CA GLU A 256 9.72 -12.87 -1.78
C GLU A 256 11.23 -13.02 -2.08
N GLY A 257 11.66 -12.65 -3.29
CA GLY A 257 13.06 -12.85 -3.71
C GLY A 257 14.09 -11.85 -3.15
N ARG A 258 13.67 -10.79 -2.43
CA ARG A 258 14.56 -9.74 -1.90
C ARG A 258 14.24 -9.33 -0.46
N GLY A 259 12.96 -9.35 -0.09
CA GLY A 259 12.48 -8.98 1.25
C GLY A 259 12.83 -10.02 2.32
N ASP A 260 12.78 -11.31 1.98
CA ASP A 260 12.89 -12.39 2.95
C ASP A 260 14.33 -12.63 3.47
N ASP A 261 15.34 -12.37 2.63
CA ASP A 261 16.75 -12.54 3.01
C ASP A 261 17.31 -11.34 3.81
N THR A 262 16.75 -10.14 3.61
CA THR A 262 17.33 -8.89 4.15
C THR A 262 16.52 -8.31 5.30
N LEU A 263 15.19 -8.55 5.35
CA LEU A 263 14.25 -7.87 6.25
C LEU A 263 13.22 -8.85 6.83
N LYS A 264 13.70 -9.90 7.52
CA LYS A 264 12.87 -10.91 8.21
C LYS A 264 11.94 -10.34 9.29
N PHE A 265 12.17 -9.11 9.72
CA PHE A 265 11.36 -8.41 10.73
C PHE A 265 10.06 -7.80 10.16
N ILE A 266 9.96 -7.65 8.83
CA ILE A 266 8.76 -7.08 8.19
C ILE A 266 7.81 -8.24 7.82
N PRO A 267 6.54 -8.21 8.25
CA PRO A 267 5.54 -9.16 7.76
C PRO A 267 5.14 -8.83 6.33
N TRP A 268 5.80 -9.48 5.39
CA TRP A 268 5.49 -9.33 3.99
C TRP A 268 4.09 -9.89 3.67
N ILE A 269 3.37 -9.22 2.78
CA ILE A 269 2.12 -9.72 2.20
C ILE A 269 2.39 -11.00 1.40
N GLY A 270 1.47 -11.96 1.47
CA GLY A 270 1.54 -13.22 0.74
C GLY A 270 0.68 -13.24 -0.53
N TRP A 271 0.51 -14.45 -1.07
CA TRP A 271 -0.32 -14.70 -2.25
C TRP A 271 -1.83 -14.55 -1.99
N ASP A 272 -2.25 -14.63 -0.72
CA ASP A 272 -3.65 -14.46 -0.34
C ASP A 272 -4.11 -13.01 -0.54
N GLU A 273 -3.29 -12.05 -0.08
CA GLU A 273 -3.50 -10.61 -0.24
C GLU A 273 -3.36 -10.17 -1.72
N PHE A 274 -2.52 -10.88 -2.49
CA PHE A 274 -2.42 -10.72 -3.94
C PHE A 274 -3.75 -11.03 -4.66
N GLY A 275 -4.49 -12.03 -4.17
CA GLY A 275 -5.79 -12.40 -4.74
C GLY A 275 -6.78 -11.24 -4.76
N LEU A 276 -6.82 -10.43 -3.70
CA LEU A 276 -7.69 -9.25 -3.62
C LEU A 276 -7.31 -8.19 -4.66
N ALA A 277 -6.01 -7.91 -4.81
CA ALA A 277 -5.53 -6.95 -5.81
C ALA A 277 -5.82 -7.42 -7.24
N LEU A 278 -5.65 -8.72 -7.51
CA LEU A 278 -5.97 -9.32 -8.80
C LEU A 278 -7.47 -9.25 -9.11
N LEU A 279 -8.33 -9.48 -8.12
CA LEU A 279 -9.78 -9.32 -8.25
C LEU A 279 -10.15 -7.86 -8.54
N ALA A 280 -9.58 -6.90 -7.81
CA ALA A 280 -9.82 -5.48 -8.04
C ALA A 280 -9.46 -5.07 -9.48
N VAL A 281 -8.29 -5.47 -9.96
CA VAL A 281 -7.85 -5.22 -11.35
C VAL A 281 -8.73 -5.95 -12.36
N GLY A 282 -9.09 -7.21 -12.08
CA GLY A 282 -9.93 -8.05 -12.94
C GLY A 282 -11.36 -7.55 -13.10
N VAL A 283 -11.90 -6.85 -12.10
CA VAL A 283 -13.21 -6.20 -12.18
C VAL A 283 -13.10 -4.81 -12.81
N LEU A 284 -12.12 -4.00 -12.40
CA LEU A 284 -11.96 -2.63 -12.88
C LEU A 284 -11.64 -2.56 -14.38
N GLY A 285 -10.80 -3.45 -14.91
CA GLY A 285 -10.42 -3.44 -16.32
C GLY A 285 -11.62 -3.54 -17.29
N PRO A 286 -12.45 -4.60 -17.19
CA PRO A 286 -13.67 -4.72 -17.99
C PRO A 286 -14.68 -3.59 -17.71
N LEU A 287 -14.83 -3.16 -16.45
CA LEU A 287 -15.79 -2.13 -16.09
C LEU A 287 -15.43 -0.77 -16.73
N LEU A 288 -14.15 -0.40 -16.67
CA LEU A 288 -13.62 0.85 -17.24
C LEU A 288 -13.55 0.86 -18.77
N THR A 289 -13.73 -0.28 -19.43
CA THR A 289 -13.66 -0.38 -20.90
C THR A 289 -15.02 -0.66 -21.54
N LEU A 290 -15.82 -1.56 -20.96
CA LEU A 290 -17.10 -1.96 -21.51
C LEU A 290 -18.19 -0.91 -21.25
N LEU A 291 -18.26 -0.31 -20.06
CA LEU A 291 -19.28 0.71 -19.76
C LEU A 291 -19.18 1.91 -20.70
N PRO A 292 -18.01 2.55 -20.89
CA PRO A 292 -17.88 3.66 -21.83
C PRO A 292 -18.15 3.21 -23.26
N THR A 293 -17.67 2.01 -23.65
CA THR A 293 -17.92 1.48 -24.99
C THR A 293 -19.41 1.35 -25.26
N LEU A 294 -20.18 0.81 -24.32
CA LEU A 294 -21.62 0.64 -24.44
C LEU A 294 -22.37 1.98 -24.48
N VAL A 295 -21.96 2.96 -23.67
CA VAL A 295 -22.54 4.31 -23.67
C VAL A 295 -22.24 5.05 -24.98
N LEU A 296 -20.99 5.01 -25.42
CA LEU A 296 -20.51 5.78 -26.58
C LEU A 296 -20.97 5.18 -27.89
N THR A 297 -20.98 3.84 -28.03
CA THR A 297 -21.56 3.18 -29.21
C THR A 297 -23.05 3.53 -29.35
N ARG A 298 -23.84 3.48 -28.27
CA ARG A 298 -25.25 3.92 -28.30
C ARG A 298 -25.41 5.39 -28.73
N LYS A 299 -24.50 6.27 -28.30
CA LYS A 299 -24.53 7.69 -28.65
C LYS A 299 -24.15 7.94 -30.11
N TYR A 300 -23.07 7.33 -30.59
CA TYR A 300 -22.54 7.59 -31.94
C TYR A 300 -23.24 6.79 -33.05
N LEU A 301 -23.87 5.66 -32.72
CA LEU A 301 -24.64 4.86 -33.66
C LEU A 301 -26.06 5.36 -33.86
N LYS A 302 -26.49 6.46 -33.21
CA LYS A 302 -27.87 7.00 -33.32
C LYS A 302 -28.18 7.74 -34.64
N VAL A 303 -27.20 7.93 -35.54
CA VAL A 303 -27.37 8.61 -36.84
C VAL A 303 -28.14 7.76 -37.83
#